data_AF-A0A8S1VB48-F1
#
_entry.id   AF-A0A8S1VB48-F1
#
_cell.length_a   1.000
_cell.length_b   1.000
_cell.length_c   1.000
_cell.angle_alpha   90.00
_cell.angle_beta   90.00
_cell.angle_gamma   90.00
#
_symmetry.space_group_name_H-M   'P 1'
#
loop_
_entity.id
_entity.type
_entity.pdbx_description
1 polymer ?
#
loop_
_entity_poly.entity_id
_entity_poly.type
_entity_poly.pdbx_seq_one_letter_code
_entity_poly.pdbx_strand_id
1 'polypeptide(L)'
;MKLISVYLLVMIGYSQLLERYQIIGNPKPSLVSILTELQTQIKSGGAQTTTIAFLDNLKSTIDEEQIRHDQLYTQQRNQCSLELDLRKKDIKDAEQVGSRANEQLENCSTSNNKARSELDNNLESQKTTDSDIKILKGIRDEAARLFQNKKRDHLDALTSLQQVLLTLDGFTGGDCSLAELGKVAMTFIQTAVMAKNDQPLVDISEIFAQVATENGGYREVYEKLKQLIVNFEQTLQKNLQDYQDVEDLQIQEYDDRNIHLVEYFNNLKRTEQQLRDHITAMSMCINQQTAIVDTARGKKVRNLQMLDSVDKMCKDFLLEYEKASQVRKDQIDLINQVKQSVYDFYSQKPQAACPGGGSD
;
A
#
# COMPACT_ATOMS: atom_id res chain seq x y z
N MET A 1 21.30 21.35 -8.72
CA MET A 1 20.95 22.77 -8.47
C MET A 1 21.03 23.19 -6.99
N LYS A 2 20.50 22.43 -6.01
CA LYS A 2 20.56 22.85 -4.58
C LYS A 2 21.95 22.84 -3.92
N LEU A 3 22.89 22.02 -4.41
CA LEU A 3 24.30 22.03 -3.99
C LEU A 3 25.00 23.34 -4.36
N ILE A 4 24.68 23.91 -5.52
CA ILE A 4 25.19 25.19 -5.99
C ILE A 4 24.63 26.33 -5.11
N SER A 5 23.37 26.23 -4.68
CA SER A 5 22.71 27.23 -3.81
C SER A 5 23.34 27.33 -2.43
N VAL A 6 23.73 26.21 -1.81
CA VAL A 6 24.36 26.20 -0.48
C VAL A 6 25.85 26.60 -0.59
N TYR A 7 26.56 26.14 -1.62
CA TYR A 7 27.91 26.65 -1.92
C TYR A 7 27.88 28.16 -2.17
N LEU A 8 26.87 28.68 -2.88
CA LEU A 8 26.68 30.12 -3.06
C LEU A 8 26.36 30.83 -1.73
N LEU A 9 25.52 30.27 -0.86
CA LEU A 9 25.23 30.91 0.44
C LEU A 9 26.44 30.92 1.38
N VAL A 10 27.27 29.86 1.38
CA VAL A 10 28.54 29.82 2.12
C VAL A 10 29.54 30.78 1.49
N MET A 11 29.65 30.84 0.16
CA MET A 11 30.55 31.77 -0.55
C MET A 11 30.10 33.24 -0.43
N ILE A 12 28.78 33.51 -0.38
CA ILE A 12 28.23 34.86 -0.14
C ILE A 12 28.45 35.26 1.32
N GLY A 13 28.32 34.33 2.28
CA GLY A 13 28.71 34.56 3.67
C GLY A 13 30.21 34.85 3.81
N TYR A 14 31.05 34.10 3.08
CA TYR A 14 32.50 34.30 3.03
C TYR A 14 32.88 35.63 2.37
N SER A 15 32.20 36.01 1.28
CA SER A 15 32.46 37.26 0.57
C SER A 15 31.96 38.48 1.35
N GLN A 16 30.83 38.38 2.05
CA GLN A 16 30.34 39.46 2.92
C GLN A 16 31.19 39.62 4.20
N LEU A 17 31.82 38.53 4.68
CA LEU A 17 32.82 38.59 5.75
C LEU A 17 34.13 39.22 5.27
N LEU A 18 34.60 38.89 4.06
CA LEU A 18 35.76 39.51 3.42
C LEU A 18 35.53 40.98 3.04
N GLU A 19 34.29 41.38 2.76
CA GLU A 19 33.93 42.79 2.49
C GLU A 19 33.78 43.61 3.78
N ARG A 20 33.20 43.06 4.85
CA ARG A 20 33.08 43.76 6.16
C ARG A 20 34.40 43.81 6.92
N TYR A 21 35.22 42.78 6.77
CA TYR A 21 36.59 42.75 7.21
C TYR A 21 37.44 42.55 5.97
N GLN A 22 37.56 43.60 5.16
CA GLN A 22 38.74 43.69 4.31
C GLN A 22 39.91 43.49 5.27
N ILE A 23 40.62 42.37 5.13
CA ILE A 23 42.05 42.38 5.38
C ILE A 23 42.54 43.39 4.37
N ILE A 24 42.47 44.68 4.73
CA ILE A 24 43.17 45.74 4.06
C ILE A 24 44.60 45.30 4.24
N GLY A 25 45.08 44.57 3.24
CA GLY A 25 46.48 44.33 3.02
C GLY A 25 47.07 45.68 2.73
N ASN A 26 47.28 46.49 3.78
CA ASN A 26 48.50 47.26 3.80
C ASN A 26 49.60 46.23 3.55
N PRO A 27 50.35 46.35 2.44
CA PRO A 27 51.35 45.37 2.11
C PRO A 27 52.22 45.22 3.34
N LYS A 28 52.26 44.01 3.92
CA LYS A 28 53.06 43.70 5.11
C LYS A 28 54.42 44.36 4.88
N PRO A 29 54.87 45.32 5.69
CA PRO A 29 56.23 45.79 5.57
C PRO A 29 57.09 44.55 5.78
N SER A 30 57.79 44.14 4.73
CA SER A 30 58.66 42.97 4.78
C SER A 30 59.61 43.14 5.98
N LEU A 31 60.02 42.04 6.61
CA LEU A 31 61.02 42.11 7.69
C LEU A 31 62.25 42.94 7.25
N VAL A 32 62.59 42.85 5.97
CA VAL A 32 63.62 43.64 5.29
C VAL A 32 63.29 45.14 5.31
N SER A 33 62.07 45.57 4.98
CA SER A 33 61.70 46.99 5.03
C SER A 33 61.64 47.52 6.46
N ILE A 34 61.16 46.72 7.42
CA ILE A 34 61.17 47.08 8.86
C ILE A 34 62.60 47.27 9.35
N LEU A 35 63.50 46.33 9.04
CA LEU A 35 64.92 46.39 9.40
C LEU A 35 65.66 47.51 8.66
N THR A 36 65.30 47.79 7.40
CA THR A 36 65.89 48.88 6.61
C THR A 36 65.47 50.24 7.15
N GLU A 37 64.20 50.41 7.54
CA GLU A 37 63.69 51.63 8.18
C GLU A 37 64.34 51.85 9.54
N LEU A 38 64.42 50.80 10.38
CA LEU A 38 65.15 50.80 11.66
C LEU A 38 66.62 51.18 11.48
N GLN A 39 67.31 50.54 10.52
CA GLN A 39 68.71 50.81 10.25
C GLN A 39 68.92 52.23 9.72
N THR A 40 67.99 52.75 8.92
CA THR A 40 68.02 54.11 8.39
C THR A 40 67.85 55.13 9.51
N GLN A 41 66.85 54.96 10.39
CA GLN A 41 66.62 55.84 11.54
C GLN A 41 67.79 55.84 12.54
N ILE A 42 68.40 54.68 12.78
CA ILE A 42 69.57 54.54 13.67
C ILE A 42 70.82 55.18 13.04
N LYS A 43 71.06 55.01 11.74
CA LYS A 43 72.24 55.55 11.03
C LYS A 43 72.14 57.04 10.73
N SER A 44 70.94 57.57 10.48
CA SER A 44 70.72 58.99 10.15
C SER A 44 70.75 59.91 11.38
N GLY A 45 71.03 59.39 12.58
CA GLY A 45 71.02 60.17 13.81
C GLY A 45 69.62 60.53 14.30
N GLY A 46 68.59 59.77 13.90
CA GLY A 46 67.22 59.98 14.36
C GLY A 46 67.12 59.98 15.89
N ALA A 47 66.24 60.83 16.42
CA ALA A 47 65.98 60.87 17.85
C ALA A 47 65.44 59.52 18.32
N GLN A 48 65.90 59.05 19.49
CA GLN A 48 65.46 57.79 20.10
C GLN A 48 63.92 57.65 20.13
N THR A 49 63.23 58.78 20.32
CA THR A 49 61.76 58.87 20.34
C THR A 49 61.11 58.47 19.02
N THR A 50 61.73 58.75 17.87
CA THR A 50 61.18 58.44 16.54
C THR A 50 61.27 56.94 16.24
N THR A 51 62.41 56.32 16.55
CA THR A 51 62.61 54.86 16.39
C THR A 51 61.69 54.06 17.32
N ILE A 52 61.50 54.52 18.56
CA ILE A 52 60.55 53.91 19.51
C ILE A 52 59.11 54.06 19.03
N ALA A 53 58.70 55.26 18.57
CA ALA A 53 57.35 55.49 18.06
C ALA A 53 57.01 54.61 16.85
N PHE A 54 57.99 54.33 15.97
CA PHE A 54 57.82 53.39 14.86
C PHE A 54 57.55 51.95 15.34
N LEU A 55 58.33 51.47 16.32
CA LEU A 55 58.15 50.14 16.92
C LEU A 55 56.80 50.02 17.65
N ASP A 56 56.37 51.07 18.33
CA ASP A 56 55.08 51.12 19.02
C ASP A 56 53.90 51.12 18.04
N ASN A 57 54.04 51.79 16.88
CA ASN A 57 53.03 51.72 15.81
C ASN A 57 52.95 50.32 15.18
N LEU A 58 54.10 49.66 14.96
CA LEU A 58 54.14 48.29 14.47
C LEU A 58 53.46 47.33 15.46
N LYS A 59 53.72 47.50 16.77
CA LYS A 59 53.05 46.74 17.84
C LYS A 59 51.54 46.96 17.82
N SER A 60 51.09 48.22 17.78
CA SER A 60 49.66 48.57 17.69
C SER A 60 48.98 47.92 16.49
N THR A 61 49.65 47.88 15.33
CA THR A 61 49.13 47.24 14.13
C THR A 61 48.94 45.73 14.33
N ILE A 62 49.91 45.07 14.96
CA ILE A 62 49.84 43.62 15.25
C ILE A 62 48.72 43.32 16.26
N ASP A 63 48.57 44.16 17.30
CA ASP A 63 47.49 44.03 18.28
C ASP A 63 46.11 44.19 17.62
N GLU A 64 45.95 45.17 16.73
CA GLU A 64 44.71 45.32 15.94
C GLU A 64 44.42 44.14 15.01
N GLU A 65 45.45 43.58 14.37
CA GLU A 65 45.33 42.38 13.56
C GLU A 65 44.89 41.17 14.42
N GLN A 66 45.42 41.03 15.64
CA GLN A 66 45.02 39.99 16.58
C GLN A 66 43.54 40.17 16.99
N ILE A 67 43.10 41.39 17.31
CA ILE A 67 41.69 41.65 17.66
C ILE A 67 40.76 41.26 16.51
N ARG A 68 41.11 41.60 15.26
CA ARG A 68 40.32 41.20 14.08
C ARG A 68 40.32 39.68 13.90
N HIS A 69 41.45 39.02 14.14
CA HIS A 69 41.59 37.58 14.06
C HIS A 69 40.75 36.85 15.13
N ASP A 70 40.72 37.34 16.37
CA ASP A 70 39.89 36.82 17.47
C ASP A 70 38.39 36.94 17.15
N GLN A 71 37.98 38.08 16.57
CA GLN A 71 36.61 38.31 16.14
C GLN A 71 36.20 37.34 15.02
N LEU A 72 37.06 37.18 14.01
CA LEU A 72 36.83 36.25 12.90
C LEU A 72 36.73 34.80 13.43
N TYR A 73 37.65 34.37 14.28
CA TYR A 73 37.64 33.04 14.86
C TYR A 73 36.38 32.78 15.70
N THR A 74 35.94 33.77 16.48
CA THR A 74 34.68 33.67 17.24
C THR A 74 33.48 33.46 16.31
N GLN A 75 33.41 34.18 15.19
CA GLN A 75 32.35 34.03 14.20
C GLN A 75 32.41 32.65 13.52
N GLN A 76 33.59 32.23 13.08
CA GLN A 76 33.82 30.91 12.48
C GLN A 76 33.42 29.78 13.43
N ARG A 77 33.81 29.87 14.72
CA ARG A 77 33.44 28.90 15.76
C ARG A 77 31.94 28.82 15.96
N ASN A 78 31.24 29.95 15.98
CA ASN A 78 29.78 29.98 16.12
C ASN A 78 29.08 29.35 14.91
N GLN A 79 29.52 29.68 13.70
CA GLN A 79 29.00 29.07 12.46
C GLN A 79 29.23 27.56 12.45
N CYS A 80 30.42 27.13 12.86
CA CYS A 80 30.78 25.73 13.03
C CYS A 80 29.84 24.98 13.96
N SER A 81 29.58 25.51 15.16
CA SER A 81 28.67 24.89 16.12
C SER A 81 27.25 24.76 15.56
N LEU A 82 26.73 25.84 14.96
CA LEU A 82 25.39 25.84 14.38
C LEU A 82 25.24 24.82 13.26
N GLU A 83 26.25 24.73 12.39
CA GLU A 83 26.26 23.79 11.28
C GLU A 83 26.36 22.33 11.76
N LEU A 84 27.23 22.04 12.74
CA LEU A 84 27.31 20.71 13.35
C LEU A 84 25.98 20.27 13.96
N ASP A 85 25.32 21.16 14.70
CA ASP A 85 24.02 20.88 15.32
C ASP A 85 22.92 20.68 14.28
N LEU A 86 22.92 21.50 13.22
CA LEU A 86 22.00 21.35 12.09
C LEU A 86 22.17 19.97 11.43
N ARG A 87 23.41 19.56 11.13
CA ARG A 87 23.69 18.27 10.47
C ARG A 87 23.30 17.08 11.35
N LYS A 88 23.61 17.12 12.64
CA LYS A 88 23.18 16.09 13.61
C LYS A 88 21.65 15.97 13.67
N LYS A 89 20.95 17.11 13.71
CA LYS A 89 19.48 17.14 13.68
C LYS A 89 18.94 16.55 12.38
N ASP A 90 19.47 16.98 11.24
CA ASP A 90 19.03 16.48 9.93
C ASP A 90 19.25 14.97 9.75
N ILE A 91 20.33 14.41 10.33
CA ILE A 91 20.59 12.97 10.37
C ILE A 91 19.50 12.26 11.19
N LYS A 92 19.24 12.74 12.40
CA LYS A 92 18.23 12.16 13.30
C LYS A 92 16.83 12.22 12.68
N ASP A 93 16.47 13.35 12.06
CA ASP A 93 15.19 13.51 11.36
C ASP A 93 15.07 12.52 10.19
N ALA A 94 16.14 12.34 9.42
CA ALA A 94 16.18 11.36 8.33
C ALA A 94 16.04 9.91 8.85
N GLU A 95 16.66 9.56 9.97
CA GLU A 95 16.51 8.25 10.60
C GLU A 95 15.07 7.99 11.07
N GLN A 96 14.46 8.98 11.72
CA GLN A 96 13.08 8.87 12.21
C GLN A 96 12.08 8.71 11.06
N VAL A 97 12.20 9.52 10.00
CA VAL A 97 11.35 9.41 8.81
C VAL A 97 11.57 8.07 8.13
N GLY A 98 12.81 7.63 7.95
CA GLY A 98 13.13 6.34 7.34
C GLY A 98 12.57 5.15 8.12
N SER A 99 12.65 5.20 9.46
CA SER A 99 12.10 4.15 10.33
C SER A 99 10.58 4.03 10.20
N ARG A 100 9.86 5.16 10.32
CA ARG A 100 8.39 5.19 10.18
C ARG A 100 7.93 4.74 8.79
N ALA A 101 8.64 5.16 7.75
CA ALA A 101 8.32 4.76 6.38
C ALA A 101 8.55 3.26 6.16
N ASN A 102 9.59 2.67 6.75
CA ASN A 102 9.82 1.22 6.71
C ASN A 102 8.72 0.43 7.43
N GLU A 103 8.29 0.88 8.61
CA GLU A 103 7.18 0.26 9.34
C GLU A 103 5.89 0.29 8.50
N GLN A 104 5.57 1.46 7.91
CA GLN A 104 4.41 1.59 7.04
C GLN A 104 4.53 0.75 5.76
N LEU A 105 5.73 0.62 5.20
CA LEU A 105 6.03 -0.24 4.05
C LEU A 105 5.74 -1.71 4.37
N GLU A 106 6.18 -2.20 5.53
CA GLU A 106 5.91 -3.56 5.99
C GLU A 106 4.41 -3.82 6.19
N ASN A 107 3.71 -2.86 6.81
CA ASN A 107 2.26 -2.93 6.99
C ASN A 107 1.52 -2.99 5.64
N CYS A 108 1.88 -2.13 4.69
CA CYS A 108 1.28 -2.12 3.36
C CYS A 108 1.61 -3.40 2.56
N SER A 109 2.83 -3.93 2.68
CA SER A 109 3.22 -5.21 2.06
C SER A 109 2.43 -6.39 2.61
N THR A 110 2.32 -6.49 3.94
CA THR A 110 1.56 -7.54 4.62
C THR A 110 0.08 -7.48 4.25
N SER A 111 -0.51 -6.29 4.26
CA SER A 111 -1.90 -6.04 3.87
C SER A 111 -2.16 -6.42 2.40
N ASN A 112 -1.23 -6.06 1.49
CA ASN A 112 -1.31 -6.43 0.07
C ASN A 112 -1.28 -7.97 -0.12
N ASN A 113 -0.37 -8.66 0.56
CA ASN A 113 -0.26 -10.12 0.46
C ASN A 113 -1.50 -10.83 0.99
N LYS A 114 -2.04 -10.36 2.12
CA LYS A 114 -3.30 -10.87 2.66
C LYS A 114 -4.47 -10.66 1.68
N ALA A 115 -4.60 -9.45 1.14
CA ALA A 115 -5.67 -9.14 0.19
C ALA A 115 -5.58 -9.98 -1.10
N ARG A 116 -4.36 -10.29 -1.57
CA ARG A 116 -4.14 -11.20 -2.71
C ARG A 116 -4.60 -12.63 -2.39
N SER A 117 -4.24 -13.15 -1.22
CA SER A 117 -4.69 -14.48 -0.81
C SER A 117 -6.21 -14.54 -0.62
N GLU A 118 -6.82 -13.50 -0.07
CA GLU A 118 -8.27 -13.39 0.05
C GLU A 118 -8.96 -13.30 -1.33
N LEU A 119 -8.33 -12.63 -2.30
CA LEU A 119 -8.82 -12.57 -3.67
C LEU A 119 -8.82 -13.95 -4.33
N ASP A 120 -7.74 -14.72 -4.18
CA ASP A 120 -7.64 -16.07 -4.72
C ASP A 120 -8.71 -17.00 -4.12
N ASN A 121 -8.89 -16.95 -2.80
CA ASN A 121 -9.95 -17.70 -2.12
C ASN A 121 -11.35 -17.28 -2.59
N ASN A 122 -11.58 -15.97 -2.76
CA ASN A 122 -12.85 -15.44 -3.24
C ASN A 122 -13.15 -15.91 -4.68
N LEU A 123 -12.14 -15.95 -5.56
CA LEU A 123 -12.28 -16.46 -6.93
C LEU A 123 -12.61 -17.95 -6.96
N GLU A 124 -12.03 -18.76 -6.08
CA GLU A 124 -12.37 -20.19 -5.97
C GLU A 124 -13.80 -20.39 -5.43
N SER A 125 -14.21 -19.59 -4.44
CA SER A 125 -15.61 -19.58 -3.98
C SER A 125 -16.58 -19.20 -5.09
N GLN A 126 -16.27 -18.21 -5.93
CA GLN A 126 -17.11 -17.85 -7.07
C GLN A 126 -17.26 -19.03 -8.04
N LYS A 127 -16.16 -19.71 -8.37
CA LYS A 127 -16.17 -20.86 -9.26
C LYS A 127 -17.00 -22.01 -8.69
N THR A 128 -16.88 -22.25 -7.39
CA THR A 128 -17.66 -23.28 -6.68
C THR A 128 -19.15 -22.93 -6.72
N THR A 129 -19.52 -21.70 -6.36
CA THR A 129 -20.93 -21.26 -6.39
C THR A 129 -21.51 -21.26 -7.80
N ASP A 130 -20.76 -20.85 -8.84
CA ASP A 130 -21.19 -20.95 -10.24
C ASP A 130 -21.44 -22.40 -10.67
N SER A 131 -20.58 -23.33 -10.22
CA SER A 131 -20.79 -24.76 -10.43
C SER A 131 -22.06 -25.25 -9.72
N ASP A 132 -22.30 -24.83 -8.48
CA ASP A 132 -23.49 -25.21 -7.72
C ASP A 132 -24.78 -24.69 -8.38
N ILE A 133 -24.78 -23.45 -8.90
CA ILE A 133 -25.89 -22.89 -9.67
C ILE A 133 -26.17 -23.75 -10.91
N LYS A 134 -25.14 -24.16 -11.65
CA LYS A 134 -25.28 -25.02 -12.84
C LYS A 134 -25.81 -26.41 -12.49
N ILE A 135 -25.34 -27.00 -11.40
CA ILE A 135 -25.82 -28.30 -10.91
C ILE A 135 -27.29 -28.19 -10.51
N LEU A 136 -27.65 -27.17 -9.72
CA LEU A 136 -29.03 -26.92 -9.30
C LEU A 136 -29.96 -26.76 -10.50
N LYS A 137 -29.55 -25.99 -11.51
CA LYS A 137 -30.28 -25.85 -12.77
C LYS A 137 -30.44 -27.18 -13.50
N GLY A 138 -29.38 -27.98 -13.61
CA GLY A 138 -29.44 -29.30 -14.23
C GLY A 138 -30.40 -30.26 -13.52
N ILE A 139 -30.43 -30.23 -12.18
CA ILE A 139 -31.40 -31.00 -11.38
C ILE A 139 -32.82 -30.54 -11.68
N ARG A 140 -33.06 -29.23 -11.75
CA ARG A 140 -34.38 -28.67 -12.04
C ARG A 140 -34.87 -29.00 -13.44
N ASP A 141 -34.00 -28.87 -14.45
CA ASP A 141 -34.32 -29.21 -15.83
C ASP A 141 -34.71 -30.69 -15.97
N GLU A 142 -34.02 -31.59 -15.26
CA GLU A 142 -34.35 -33.01 -15.24
C GLU A 142 -35.66 -33.29 -14.49
N ALA A 143 -35.87 -32.67 -13.33
CA ALA A 143 -37.11 -32.81 -12.57
C ALA A 143 -38.33 -32.34 -13.38
N ALA A 144 -38.23 -31.17 -14.02
CA ALA A 144 -39.27 -30.63 -14.90
C ALA A 144 -39.57 -31.59 -16.07
N ARG A 145 -38.53 -32.15 -16.70
CA ARG A 145 -38.69 -33.12 -17.80
C ARG A 145 -39.42 -34.39 -17.33
N LEU A 146 -39.06 -34.93 -16.17
CA LEU A 146 -39.71 -36.11 -15.59
C LEU A 146 -41.17 -35.82 -15.22
N PHE A 147 -41.45 -34.65 -14.64
CA PHE A 147 -42.82 -34.21 -14.35
C PHE A 147 -43.65 -34.10 -15.63
N GLN A 148 -43.15 -33.44 -16.68
CA GLN A 148 -43.89 -33.29 -17.94
C GLN A 148 -44.19 -34.64 -18.61
N ASN A 149 -43.24 -35.59 -18.58
CA ASN A 149 -43.48 -36.94 -19.08
C ASN A 149 -44.57 -37.66 -18.27
N LYS A 150 -44.48 -37.65 -16.94
CA LYS A 150 -45.50 -38.28 -16.08
C LYS A 150 -46.88 -37.65 -16.26
N LYS A 151 -46.94 -36.31 -16.33
CA LYS A 151 -48.17 -35.55 -16.57
C LYS A 151 -48.82 -35.98 -17.88
N ARG A 152 -48.04 -36.06 -18.97
CA ARG A 152 -48.53 -36.54 -20.27
C ARG A 152 -49.05 -37.97 -20.17
N ASP A 153 -48.28 -38.89 -19.59
CA ASP A 153 -48.68 -40.30 -19.47
C ASP A 153 -50.01 -40.45 -18.70
N HIS A 154 -50.22 -39.64 -17.65
CA HIS A 154 -51.49 -39.62 -16.90
C HIS A 154 -52.65 -39.00 -17.68
N LEU A 155 -52.42 -37.91 -18.42
CA LEU A 155 -53.44 -37.26 -19.25
C LEU A 155 -53.88 -38.16 -20.42
N ASP A 156 -52.93 -38.84 -21.06
CA ASP A 156 -53.20 -39.81 -22.11
C ASP A 156 -54.01 -41.00 -21.56
N ALA A 157 -53.64 -41.49 -20.36
CA ALA A 157 -54.37 -42.55 -19.69
C ALA A 157 -55.81 -42.12 -19.31
N LEU A 158 -55.99 -40.93 -18.73
CA LEU A 158 -57.31 -40.38 -18.42
C LEU A 158 -58.19 -40.27 -19.67
N THR A 159 -57.63 -39.76 -20.78
CA THR A 159 -58.34 -39.66 -22.06
C THR A 159 -58.78 -41.03 -22.58
N SER A 160 -57.90 -42.03 -22.47
CA SER A 160 -58.23 -43.41 -22.85
C SER A 160 -59.33 -44.00 -21.96
N LEU A 161 -59.28 -43.82 -20.64
CA LEU A 161 -60.35 -44.29 -19.73
C LEU A 161 -61.70 -43.66 -20.05
N GLN A 162 -61.73 -42.37 -20.36
CA GLN A 162 -62.95 -41.67 -20.74
C GLN A 162 -63.55 -42.26 -22.03
N GLN A 163 -62.73 -42.64 -23.01
CA GLN A 163 -63.20 -43.33 -24.20
C GLN A 163 -63.74 -44.74 -23.89
N VAL A 164 -63.08 -45.46 -22.98
CA VAL A 164 -63.54 -46.78 -22.52
C VAL A 164 -64.88 -46.67 -21.78
N LEU A 165 -65.05 -45.67 -20.91
CA LEU A 165 -66.31 -45.40 -20.21
C LEU A 165 -67.42 -45.00 -21.18
N LEU A 166 -67.14 -44.14 -22.16
CA LEU A 166 -68.10 -43.78 -23.21
C LEU A 166 -68.56 -45.01 -24.01
N THR A 167 -67.63 -45.94 -24.29
CA THR A 167 -67.96 -47.21 -24.97
C THR A 167 -68.88 -48.07 -24.10
N LEU A 168 -68.58 -48.17 -22.80
CA LEU A 168 -69.42 -48.90 -21.84
C LEU A 168 -70.81 -48.29 -21.71
N ASP A 169 -70.91 -46.95 -21.60
CA ASP A 169 -72.19 -46.23 -21.50
C ASP A 169 -73.04 -46.38 -22.77
N GLY A 170 -72.43 -46.66 -23.92
CA GLY A 170 -73.11 -46.99 -25.18
C GLY A 170 -73.81 -48.35 -25.17
N PHE A 171 -73.47 -49.25 -24.24
CA PHE A 171 -74.17 -50.52 -24.07
C PHE A 171 -75.46 -50.28 -23.26
N THR A 172 -76.62 -50.33 -23.93
CA THR A 172 -77.92 -50.13 -23.28
C THR A 172 -78.20 -51.22 -22.25
N GLY A 173 -77.99 -50.94 -20.96
CA GLY A 173 -78.44 -51.78 -19.85
C GLY A 173 -77.75 -53.14 -19.67
N GLY A 174 -76.56 -53.33 -20.28
CA GLY A 174 -75.80 -54.59 -20.19
C GLY A 174 -75.96 -55.54 -21.38
N ASP A 175 -76.63 -55.12 -22.46
CA ASP A 175 -76.72 -55.85 -23.73
C ASP A 175 -75.39 -55.79 -24.52
N CYS A 176 -74.32 -56.29 -23.91
CA CYS A 176 -72.99 -56.37 -24.51
C CYS A 176 -72.51 -57.82 -24.54
N SER A 177 -71.83 -58.18 -25.63
CA SER A 177 -71.21 -59.50 -25.75
C SER A 177 -69.96 -59.59 -24.87
N LEU A 178 -69.61 -60.81 -24.44
CA LEU A 178 -68.37 -61.05 -23.71
C LEU A 178 -67.13 -60.59 -24.49
N ALA A 179 -67.18 -60.64 -25.82
CA ALA A 179 -66.11 -60.15 -26.69
C ALA A 179 -65.96 -58.63 -26.63
N GLU A 180 -67.05 -57.88 -26.45
CA GLU A 180 -67.02 -56.42 -26.27
C GLU A 180 -66.50 -56.04 -24.89
N LEU A 181 -66.95 -56.71 -23.83
CA LEU A 181 -66.39 -56.54 -22.48
C LEU A 181 -64.90 -56.90 -22.43
N GLY A 182 -64.49 -57.95 -23.14
CA GLY A 182 -63.08 -58.31 -23.28
C GLY A 182 -62.25 -57.23 -23.97
N LYS A 183 -62.79 -56.54 -24.99
CA LYS A 183 -62.10 -55.41 -25.64
C LYS A 183 -61.96 -54.23 -24.69
N VAL A 184 -63.02 -53.87 -23.96
CA VAL A 184 -62.99 -52.81 -22.93
C VAL A 184 -61.94 -53.13 -21.87
N ALA A 185 -61.94 -54.36 -21.35
CA ALA A 185 -60.98 -54.82 -20.35
C ALA A 185 -59.54 -54.76 -20.87
N MET A 186 -59.29 -55.18 -22.12
CA MET A 186 -57.96 -55.10 -22.72
C MET A 186 -57.48 -53.64 -22.90
N THR A 187 -58.34 -52.74 -23.37
CA THR A 187 -58.01 -51.31 -23.46
C THR A 187 -57.75 -50.71 -22.09
N PHE A 188 -58.52 -51.11 -21.07
CA PHE A 188 -58.29 -50.70 -19.69
C PHE A 188 -56.95 -51.20 -19.13
N ILE A 189 -56.59 -52.47 -19.37
CA ILE A 189 -55.25 -53.02 -19.02
C ILE A 189 -54.14 -52.23 -19.71
N GLN A 190 -54.27 -51.99 -21.02
CA GLN A 190 -53.28 -51.20 -21.76
C GLN A 190 -53.12 -49.79 -21.18
N THR A 191 -54.23 -49.16 -20.81
CA THR A 191 -54.26 -47.84 -20.19
C THR A 191 -53.60 -47.84 -18.81
N ALA A 192 -53.87 -48.86 -18.00
CA ALA A 192 -53.25 -49.05 -16.70
C ALA A 192 -51.72 -49.25 -16.81
N VAL A 193 -51.27 -50.02 -17.79
CA VAL A 193 -49.85 -50.21 -18.10
C VAL A 193 -49.18 -48.89 -18.54
N MET A 194 -49.85 -48.08 -19.36
CA MET A 194 -49.36 -46.74 -19.72
C MET A 194 -49.20 -45.84 -18.49
N ALA A 195 -50.14 -45.92 -17.54
CA ALA A 195 -50.06 -45.25 -16.25
C ALA A 195 -49.11 -45.94 -15.24
N LYS A 196 -48.45 -47.04 -15.63
CA LYS A 196 -47.55 -47.85 -14.80
C LYS A 196 -48.22 -48.38 -13.52
N ASN A 197 -49.49 -48.75 -13.61
CA ASN A 197 -50.25 -49.40 -12.54
C ASN A 197 -50.68 -50.80 -12.99
N ASP A 198 -50.29 -51.82 -12.23
CA ASP A 198 -50.58 -53.23 -12.49
C ASP A 198 -51.82 -53.74 -11.76
N GLN A 199 -52.35 -52.99 -10.79
CA GLN A 199 -53.54 -53.38 -10.02
C GLN A 199 -54.76 -53.68 -10.90
N PRO A 200 -55.08 -52.89 -11.96
CA PRO A 200 -56.17 -53.23 -12.86
C PRO A 200 -56.03 -54.58 -13.57
N LEU A 201 -54.81 -55.08 -13.80
CA LEU A 201 -54.60 -56.40 -14.40
C LEU A 201 -55.09 -57.52 -13.45
N VAL A 202 -54.83 -57.37 -12.16
CA VAL A 202 -55.27 -58.32 -11.11
C VAL A 202 -56.78 -58.25 -10.96
N ASP A 203 -57.32 -57.03 -10.79
CA ASP A 203 -58.74 -56.81 -10.52
C ASP A 203 -59.64 -57.28 -11.68
N ILE A 204 -59.21 -57.06 -12.94
CA ILE A 204 -59.93 -57.56 -14.11
C ILE A 204 -59.89 -59.08 -14.17
N SER A 205 -58.73 -59.70 -13.89
CA SER A 205 -58.59 -61.16 -13.92
C SER A 205 -59.52 -61.82 -12.90
N GLU A 206 -59.69 -61.22 -11.73
CA GLU A 206 -60.65 -61.68 -10.70
C GLU A 206 -62.11 -61.53 -11.16
N ILE A 207 -62.47 -60.40 -11.79
CA ILE A 207 -63.82 -60.18 -12.34
C ILE A 207 -64.16 -61.25 -13.38
N PHE A 208 -63.25 -61.54 -14.32
CA PHE A 208 -63.50 -62.55 -15.36
C PHE A 208 -63.44 -63.99 -14.83
N ALA A 209 -62.64 -64.27 -13.80
CA ALA A 209 -62.60 -65.59 -13.14
C ALA A 209 -63.90 -65.91 -12.39
N GLN A 210 -64.48 -64.94 -11.67
CA GLN A 210 -65.77 -65.12 -10.96
C GLN A 210 -66.92 -65.49 -11.92
N VAL A 211 -66.89 -64.96 -13.14
CA VAL A 211 -67.89 -65.20 -14.20
C VAL A 211 -67.76 -66.60 -14.81
N ALA A 212 -66.55 -67.17 -14.80
CA ALA A 212 -66.32 -68.52 -15.28
C ALA A 212 -66.82 -69.60 -14.29
N THR A 213 -67.04 -69.24 -13.01
CA THR A 213 -67.31 -70.18 -11.92
C THR A 213 -68.71 -70.12 -11.31
N GLU A 214 -69.49 -69.05 -11.51
CA GLU A 214 -70.86 -68.91 -10.97
C GLU A 214 -71.86 -68.36 -12.00
N ASN A 215 -73.18 -68.47 -11.71
CA ASN A 215 -74.32 -67.93 -12.48
C ASN A 215 -74.34 -66.36 -12.56
N GLY A 216 -73.19 -65.71 -12.71
CA GLY A 216 -73.06 -64.28 -12.88
C GLY A 216 -73.50 -63.88 -14.29
N GLY A 217 -74.61 -63.14 -14.39
CA GLY A 217 -75.06 -62.59 -15.66
C GLY A 217 -74.07 -61.55 -16.19
N TYR A 218 -73.96 -61.40 -17.52
CA TYR A 218 -73.11 -60.41 -18.20
C TYR A 218 -73.24 -58.97 -17.64
N ARG A 219 -74.42 -58.64 -17.12
CA ARG A 219 -74.71 -57.37 -16.45
C ARG A 219 -73.87 -57.13 -15.18
N GLU A 220 -73.61 -58.16 -14.37
CA GLU A 220 -72.81 -58.01 -13.16
C GLU A 220 -71.34 -57.71 -13.49
N VAL A 221 -70.82 -58.37 -14.54
CA VAL A 221 -69.47 -58.14 -15.09
C VAL A 221 -69.32 -56.72 -15.57
N TYR A 222 -70.31 -56.25 -16.32
CA TYR A 222 -70.38 -54.88 -16.82
C TYR A 222 -70.33 -53.87 -15.68
N GLU A 223 -71.18 -54.00 -14.66
CA GLU A 223 -71.23 -53.05 -13.53
C GLU A 223 -69.91 -53.06 -12.73
N LYS A 224 -69.35 -54.24 -12.45
CA LYS A 224 -68.05 -54.38 -11.75
C LYS A 224 -66.91 -53.74 -12.55
N LEU A 225 -66.84 -54.00 -13.86
CA LEU A 225 -65.82 -53.44 -14.74
C LEU A 225 -65.95 -51.92 -14.86
N LYS A 226 -67.18 -51.41 -15.02
CA LYS A 226 -67.46 -49.96 -15.05
C LYS A 226 -67.04 -49.29 -13.75
N GLN A 227 -67.40 -49.86 -12.60
CA GLN A 227 -67.03 -49.32 -11.29
C GLN A 227 -65.50 -49.31 -11.11
N LEU A 228 -64.81 -50.36 -11.54
CA LEU A 228 -63.35 -50.44 -11.48
C LEU A 228 -62.68 -49.34 -12.31
N ILE A 229 -63.15 -49.11 -13.53
CA ILE A 229 -62.63 -48.07 -14.43
C ILE A 229 -62.89 -46.67 -13.86
N VAL A 230 -64.08 -46.40 -13.31
CA VAL A 230 -64.40 -45.12 -12.65
C VAL A 230 -63.50 -44.88 -11.43
N ASN A 231 -63.29 -45.89 -10.58
CA ASN A 231 -62.41 -45.78 -9.43
C ASN A 231 -60.95 -45.51 -9.86
N PHE A 232 -60.51 -46.14 -10.94
CA PHE A 232 -59.17 -45.94 -11.47
C PHE A 232 -59.00 -44.54 -12.10
N GLU A 233 -60.02 -44.03 -12.80
CA GLU A 233 -60.04 -42.64 -13.30
C GLU A 233 -59.89 -41.64 -12.15
N GLN A 234 -60.66 -41.80 -11.08
CA GLN A 234 -60.56 -40.95 -9.88
C GLN A 234 -59.16 -41.03 -9.24
N THR A 235 -58.58 -42.23 -9.20
CA THR A 235 -57.22 -42.45 -8.68
C THR A 235 -56.17 -41.74 -9.54
N LEU A 236 -56.28 -41.81 -10.87
CA LEU A 236 -55.39 -41.09 -11.79
C LEU A 236 -55.52 -39.58 -11.67
N GLN A 237 -56.75 -39.05 -11.55
CA GLN A 237 -56.99 -37.62 -11.34
C GLN A 237 -56.34 -37.14 -10.04
N LYS A 238 -56.50 -37.90 -8.94
CA LYS A 238 -55.86 -37.60 -7.66
C LYS A 238 -54.34 -37.64 -7.76
N ASN A 239 -53.77 -38.71 -8.34
CA ASN A 239 -52.32 -38.83 -8.51
C ASN A 239 -51.74 -37.70 -9.36
N LEU A 240 -52.48 -37.25 -10.39
CA LEU A 240 -52.07 -36.12 -11.21
C LEU A 240 -52.06 -34.81 -10.40
N GLN A 241 -53.05 -34.58 -9.54
CA GLN A 241 -53.05 -33.44 -8.63
C GLN A 241 -51.88 -33.52 -7.63
N ASP A 242 -51.66 -34.68 -7.01
CA ASP A 242 -50.55 -34.89 -6.07
C ASP A 242 -49.20 -34.61 -6.75
N TYR A 243 -49.02 -34.99 -8.03
CA TYR A 243 -47.82 -34.65 -8.80
C TYR A 243 -47.69 -33.15 -9.09
N GLN A 244 -48.79 -32.44 -9.32
CA GLN A 244 -48.78 -30.99 -9.53
C GLN A 244 -48.37 -30.27 -8.25
N ASP A 245 -48.94 -30.66 -7.11
CA ASP A 245 -48.61 -30.06 -5.81
C ASP A 245 -47.12 -30.28 -5.45
N VAL A 246 -46.60 -31.48 -5.74
CA VAL A 246 -45.16 -31.78 -5.54
C VAL A 246 -44.28 -30.95 -6.49
N GLU A 247 -44.66 -30.78 -7.75
CA GLU A 247 -43.91 -29.96 -8.71
C GLU A 247 -43.90 -28.49 -8.30
N ASP A 248 -45.01 -27.94 -7.85
CA ASP A 248 -45.10 -26.55 -7.38
C ASP A 248 -44.17 -26.31 -6.18
N LEU A 249 -44.11 -27.25 -5.24
CA LEU A 249 -43.14 -27.22 -4.12
C LEU A 249 -41.70 -27.28 -4.61
N GLN A 250 -41.39 -28.17 -5.57
CA GLN A 250 -40.03 -28.28 -6.14
C GLN A 250 -39.60 -27.02 -6.91
N ILE A 251 -40.52 -26.35 -7.59
CA ILE A 251 -40.28 -25.06 -8.24
C ILE A 251 -39.91 -24.02 -7.18
N GLN A 252 -40.71 -23.92 -6.12
CA GLN A 252 -40.45 -22.96 -5.05
C GLN A 252 -39.09 -23.21 -4.37
N GLU A 253 -38.78 -24.46 -4.00
CA GLU A 253 -37.49 -24.81 -3.40
C GLU A 253 -36.30 -24.50 -4.31
N TYR A 254 -36.45 -24.73 -5.61
CA TYR A 254 -35.45 -24.36 -6.60
C TYR A 254 -35.25 -22.85 -6.67
N ASP A 255 -36.34 -22.09 -6.79
CA ASP A 255 -36.30 -20.63 -6.95
C ASP A 255 -35.66 -19.97 -5.72
N ASP A 256 -36.07 -20.37 -4.51
CA ASP A 256 -35.50 -19.87 -3.25
C ASP A 256 -33.99 -20.15 -3.16
N ARG A 257 -33.59 -21.39 -3.47
CA ARG A 257 -32.17 -21.77 -3.43
C ARG A 257 -31.35 -21.08 -4.51
N ASN A 258 -31.92 -20.91 -5.70
CA ASN A 258 -31.26 -20.22 -6.82
C ASN A 258 -31.07 -18.74 -6.51
N ILE A 259 -32.07 -18.06 -5.94
CA ILE A 259 -31.94 -16.66 -5.48
C ILE A 259 -30.78 -16.52 -4.50
N HIS A 260 -30.73 -17.36 -3.47
CA HIS A 260 -29.66 -17.30 -2.47
C HIS A 260 -28.26 -17.54 -3.07
N LEU A 261 -28.11 -18.52 -3.96
CA LEU A 261 -26.82 -18.80 -4.61
C LEU A 261 -26.39 -17.64 -5.53
N VAL A 262 -27.32 -17.07 -6.30
CA VAL A 262 -27.04 -15.94 -7.20
C VAL A 262 -26.68 -14.68 -6.41
N GLU A 263 -27.41 -14.39 -5.31
CA GLU A 263 -27.08 -13.28 -4.42
C GLU A 263 -25.71 -13.45 -3.78
N TYR A 264 -25.39 -14.66 -3.30
CA TYR A 264 -24.09 -14.98 -2.74
C TYR A 264 -22.97 -14.79 -3.79
N PHE A 265 -23.17 -15.30 -5.01
CA PHE A 265 -22.23 -15.10 -6.12
C PHE A 265 -22.01 -13.61 -6.44
N ASN A 266 -23.07 -12.81 -6.47
CA ASN A 266 -22.98 -11.37 -6.71
C ASN A 266 -22.25 -10.63 -5.57
N ASN A 267 -22.42 -11.07 -4.32
CA ASN A 267 -21.65 -10.55 -3.20
C ASN A 267 -20.15 -10.90 -3.35
N LEU A 268 -19.81 -12.13 -3.72
CA LEU A 268 -18.42 -12.52 -4.01
C LEU A 268 -17.81 -11.67 -5.14
N LYS A 269 -18.58 -11.34 -6.19
CA LYS A 269 -18.13 -10.42 -7.25
C LYS A 269 -17.87 -9.00 -6.75
N ARG A 270 -18.69 -8.50 -5.83
CA ARG A 270 -18.46 -7.19 -5.19
C ARG A 270 -17.21 -7.20 -4.33
N THR A 271 -17.01 -8.26 -3.55
CA THR A 271 -15.82 -8.47 -2.73
C THR A 271 -14.56 -8.58 -3.60
N GLU A 272 -14.64 -9.21 -4.78
CA GLU A 272 -13.54 -9.25 -5.76
C GLU A 272 -13.07 -7.85 -6.13
N GLN A 273 -14.00 -6.96 -6.49
CA GLN A 273 -13.67 -5.58 -6.86
C GLN A 273 -13.05 -4.83 -5.69
N GLN A 274 -13.63 -4.94 -4.49
CA GLN A 274 -13.10 -4.30 -3.29
C GLN A 274 -11.67 -4.75 -2.97
N LEU A 275 -11.38 -6.05 -3.11
CA LEU A 275 -10.04 -6.60 -2.90
C LEU A 275 -9.05 -6.09 -3.95
N ARG A 276 -9.46 -5.99 -5.22
CA ARG A 276 -8.62 -5.43 -6.30
C ARG A 276 -8.30 -3.94 -6.07
N ASP A 277 -9.27 -3.16 -5.63
CA ASP A 277 -9.09 -1.75 -5.30
C ASP A 277 -8.14 -1.60 -4.11
N HIS A 278 -8.30 -2.42 -3.08
CA HIS A 278 -7.42 -2.44 -1.90
C HIS A 278 -5.98 -2.86 -2.25
N ILE A 279 -5.79 -3.89 -3.08
CA ILE A 279 -4.48 -4.30 -3.61
C ILE A 279 -3.79 -3.15 -4.36
N THR A 280 -4.56 -2.40 -5.16
CA THR A 280 -4.05 -1.24 -5.90
C THR A 280 -3.62 -0.14 -4.93
N ALA A 281 -4.45 0.18 -3.94
CA ALA A 281 -4.13 1.16 -2.91
C ALA A 281 -2.87 0.76 -2.09
N MET A 282 -2.75 -0.51 -1.70
CA MET A 282 -1.57 -1.00 -0.99
C MET A 282 -0.31 -1.00 -1.86
N SER A 283 -0.43 -1.30 -3.16
CA SER A 283 0.68 -1.20 -4.11
C SER A 283 1.17 0.25 -4.27
N MET A 284 0.24 1.22 -4.28
CA MET A 284 0.59 2.65 -4.25
C MET A 284 1.28 3.04 -2.95
N CYS A 285 0.78 2.57 -1.80
CA CYS A 285 1.42 2.80 -0.50
C CYS A 285 2.86 2.26 -0.50
N ILE A 286 3.08 1.03 -0.95
CA ILE A 286 4.41 0.40 -1.04
C ILE A 286 5.36 1.31 -1.84
N ASN A 287 4.96 1.71 -3.05
CA ASN A 287 5.80 2.56 -3.90
C ASN A 287 6.13 3.91 -3.25
N GLN A 288 5.14 4.55 -2.61
CA GLN A 288 5.34 5.82 -1.91
C GLN A 288 6.30 5.66 -0.73
N GLN A 289 6.11 4.64 0.11
CA GLN A 289 6.95 4.43 1.28
C GLN A 289 8.37 4.03 0.88
N THR A 290 8.56 3.20 -0.14
CA THR A 290 9.89 2.89 -0.69
C THR A 290 10.61 4.17 -1.13
N ALA A 291 9.94 5.06 -1.86
CA ALA A 291 10.54 6.33 -2.28
C ALA A 291 10.91 7.23 -1.08
N ILE A 292 10.11 7.24 -0.01
CA ILE A 292 10.40 7.99 1.22
C ILE A 292 11.61 7.38 1.93
N VAL A 293 11.68 6.05 2.05
CA VAL A 293 12.82 5.33 2.65
C VAL A 293 14.11 5.65 1.91
N ASP A 294 14.10 5.60 0.58
CA ASP A 294 15.28 5.91 -0.25
C ASP A 294 15.69 7.38 -0.11
N THR A 295 14.71 8.29 -0.06
CA THR A 295 14.95 9.73 0.16
C THR A 295 15.55 9.99 1.53
N ALA A 296 15.02 9.36 2.58
CA ALA A 296 15.50 9.45 3.95
C ALA A 296 16.93 8.90 4.07
N ARG A 297 17.19 7.72 3.49
CA ARG A 297 18.54 7.13 3.42
C ARG A 297 19.51 8.04 2.71
N GLY A 298 19.12 8.59 1.56
CA GLY A 298 19.93 9.56 0.81
C GLY A 298 20.20 10.84 1.61
N LYS A 299 19.21 11.39 2.33
CA LYS A 299 19.39 12.56 3.20
C LYS A 299 20.36 12.26 4.35
N LYS A 300 20.24 11.09 4.98
CA LYS A 300 21.15 10.64 6.05
C LYS A 300 22.59 10.56 5.56
N VAL A 301 22.84 9.86 4.45
CA VAL A 301 24.21 9.70 3.90
C VAL A 301 24.83 11.05 3.56
N ARG A 302 24.09 11.93 2.88
CA ARG A 302 24.59 13.28 2.53
C ARG A 302 24.92 14.11 3.77
N ASN A 303 24.07 14.09 4.80
CA ASN A 303 24.34 14.86 6.01
C ASN A 303 25.46 14.26 6.86
N LEU A 304 25.67 12.94 6.85
CA LEU A 304 26.83 12.32 7.47
C LEU A 304 28.14 12.77 6.81
N GLN A 305 28.19 12.80 5.46
CA GLN A 305 29.35 13.31 4.73
C GLN A 305 29.60 14.80 4.99
N MET A 306 28.53 15.60 5.02
CA MET A 306 28.64 17.02 5.35
C MET A 306 29.10 17.24 6.80
N LEU A 307 28.61 16.44 7.74
CA LEU A 307 29.00 16.51 9.14
C LEU A 307 30.51 16.27 9.31
N ASP A 308 31.07 15.26 8.64
CA ASP A 308 32.50 14.97 8.64
C ASP A 308 33.32 16.14 8.05
N SER A 309 32.88 16.68 6.91
CA SER A 309 33.53 17.83 6.29
C SER A 309 33.50 19.08 7.18
N VAL A 310 32.39 19.35 7.86
CA VAL A 310 32.24 20.50 8.76
C VAL A 310 33.12 20.30 9.98
N ASP A 311 33.12 19.12 10.60
CA ASP A 311 33.98 18.81 11.74
C ASP A 311 35.48 19.05 11.41
N LYS A 312 35.91 18.63 10.22
CA LYS A 312 37.27 18.91 9.73
C LYS A 312 37.52 20.41 9.57
N MET A 313 36.62 21.14 8.91
CA MET A 313 36.76 22.59 8.73
C MET A 313 36.85 23.34 10.07
N CYS A 314 36.08 22.91 11.07
CA CYS A 314 36.11 23.51 12.40
C CYS A 314 37.44 23.29 13.13
N LYS A 315 38.04 22.11 12.95
CA LYS A 315 39.40 21.83 13.45
C LYS A 315 40.44 22.65 12.72
N ASP A 316 40.32 22.80 11.41
CA ASP A 316 41.25 23.59 10.60
C ASP A 316 41.22 25.08 11.02
N PHE A 317 40.03 25.66 11.27
CA PHE A 317 39.92 27.03 11.80
C PHE A 317 40.61 27.21 13.16
N LEU A 318 40.47 26.24 14.07
CA LEU A 318 41.16 26.28 15.36
C LEU A 318 42.68 26.25 15.18
N LEU A 319 43.19 25.34 14.34
CA LEU A 319 44.62 25.19 14.08
C LEU A 319 45.21 26.44 13.41
N GLU A 320 44.50 27.01 12.43
CA GLU A 320 44.91 28.27 11.79
C GLU A 320 44.93 29.42 12.80
N TYR A 321 43.90 29.51 13.65
CA TYR A 321 43.82 30.52 14.70
C TYR A 321 44.97 30.41 15.70
N GLU A 322 45.25 29.21 16.22
CA GLU A 322 46.34 28.98 17.17
C GLU A 322 47.70 29.30 16.55
N LYS A 323 47.94 28.84 15.32
CA LYS A 323 49.20 29.07 14.60
C LYS A 323 49.41 30.56 14.33
N ALA A 324 48.41 31.25 13.80
CA ALA A 324 48.53 32.67 13.50
C ALA A 324 48.67 33.51 14.77
N SER A 325 47.93 33.18 15.84
CA SER A 325 48.06 33.88 17.13
C SER A 325 49.44 33.67 17.77
N GLN A 326 50.03 32.48 17.66
CA GLN A 326 51.39 32.23 18.12
C GLN A 326 52.41 33.07 17.33
N VAL A 327 52.29 33.12 16.00
CA VAL A 327 53.17 33.96 15.17
C VAL A 327 53.05 35.44 15.56
N ARG A 328 51.85 35.94 15.86
CA ARG A 328 51.66 37.33 16.31
C ARG A 328 52.33 37.59 17.65
N LYS A 329 52.24 36.65 18.58
CA LYS A 329 52.94 36.72 19.87
C LYS A 329 54.45 36.76 19.69
N ASP A 330 55.01 35.89 18.87
CA ASP A 330 56.45 35.86 18.56
C ASP A 330 56.91 37.19 17.92
N GLN A 331 56.09 37.80 17.07
CA GLN A 331 56.37 39.11 16.48
C GLN A 331 56.38 40.22 17.54
N ILE A 332 55.42 40.24 18.48
CA ILE A 332 55.38 41.22 19.57
C ILE A 332 56.61 41.06 20.48
N ASP A 333 56.98 39.81 20.81
CA ASP A 333 58.16 39.52 21.62
C ASP A 333 59.44 40.02 20.95
N LEU A 334 59.58 39.81 19.63
CA LEU A 334 60.69 40.34 18.85
C LEU A 334 60.71 41.88 18.85
N ILE A 335 59.56 42.54 18.69
CA ILE A 335 59.47 44.01 18.74
C ILE A 335 59.92 44.52 20.12
N ASN A 336 59.48 43.89 21.21
CA ASN A 336 59.87 44.27 22.55
C ASN A 336 61.39 44.09 22.77
N GLN A 337 61.99 43.02 22.24
CA GLN A 337 63.45 42.79 22.29
C GLN A 337 64.22 43.87 21.50
N VAL A 338 63.77 44.19 20.28
CA VAL A 338 64.37 45.24 19.46
C VAL A 338 64.25 46.60 20.16
N LYS A 339 63.09 46.90 20.77
CA LYS A 339 62.87 48.11 21.53
C LYS A 339 63.87 48.23 22.71
N GLN A 340 64.09 47.14 23.44
CA GLN A 340 65.11 47.10 24.51
C GLN A 340 66.52 47.36 23.98
N SER A 341 66.90 46.72 22.88
CA SER A 341 68.22 46.94 22.25
C SER A 341 68.41 48.39 21.76
N VAL A 342 67.34 49.04 21.30
CA VAL A 342 67.36 50.46 20.95
C VAL A 342 67.56 51.31 22.21
N TYR A 343 66.88 51.03 23.33
CA TYR A 343 67.14 51.73 24.60
C TYR A 343 68.60 51.59 25.06
N ASP A 344 69.16 50.38 24.99
CA ASP A 344 70.54 50.09 25.37
C ASP A 344 71.55 50.79 24.47
N PHE A 345 71.30 50.86 23.15
CA PHE A 345 72.16 51.56 22.21
C PHE A 345 72.23 53.07 22.44
N TYR A 346 71.08 53.72 22.67
CA TYR A 346 71.04 55.17 22.89
C TYR A 346 71.54 55.58 24.28
N SER A 347 71.46 54.70 25.29
CA SER A 347 72.02 54.97 26.63
C SER A 347 73.55 54.83 26.70
N GLN A 348 74.18 54.16 25.72
CA GLN A 348 75.64 54.01 25.63
C GLN A 348 76.34 55.13 24.81
N LYS A 349 75.60 56.04 24.17
CA LYS A 349 76.19 57.22 23.53
C LYS A 349 76.60 58.25 24.60
N PRO A 350 77.86 58.75 24.61
CA PRO A 350 78.25 59.82 25.51
C PRO A 350 77.33 61.04 25.27
N GLN A 351 76.77 61.60 26.34
CA GLN A 351 76.16 62.93 26.27
C GLN A 351 77.21 63.88 25.70
N ALA A 352 76.94 64.45 24.52
CA ALA A 352 77.76 65.54 24.00
C ALA A 352 77.73 66.66 25.04
N ALA A 353 78.90 66.96 25.60
CA ALA A 353 79.09 68.04 26.55
C ALA A 353 78.52 69.33 25.96
N CYS A 354 77.66 70.01 26.72
CA CYS A 354 77.22 71.36 26.43
C CYS A 354 78.47 72.24 26.20
N PRO A 355 78.57 73.01 25.10
CA PRO A 355 79.59 74.03 25.00
C PRO A 355 79.20 75.16 25.95
N GLY A 356 79.89 75.23 27.09
CA GLY A 356 79.97 76.47 27.86
C GLY A 356 80.78 77.48 27.05
N GLY A 357 80.11 78.51 26.54
CA GLY A 357 80.70 79.84 26.38
C GLY A 357 80.15 80.69 27.52
N GLY A 358 80.95 81.20 28.45
CA GLY A 358 82.17 81.95 28.18
C GLY A 358 81.79 83.42 28.26
N SER A 359 81.82 83.94 29.49
CA SER A 359 81.68 85.34 29.85
C SER A 359 82.73 86.22 29.16
N ASP A 360 82.28 87.38 28.68
CA ASP A 360 82.92 88.69 28.91
C ASP A 360 81.81 89.69 29.29
#